data_AF-A0A1D7XPN4-F1
#
_entry.id   AF-A0A1D7XPN4-F1
#
_cell.length_a   1.000
_cell.length_b   1.000
_cell.length_c   1.000
_cell.angle_alpha   90.00
_cell.angle_beta   90.00
_cell.angle_gamma   90.00
#
_symmetry.space_group_name_H-M   'P 1'
#
loop_
_entity.id
_entity.type
_entity.pdbx_description
1 polymer ?
#
loop_
_entity_poly.entity_id
_entity_poly.type
_entity_poly.pdbx_seq_one_letter_code
_entity_poly.pdbx_strand_id
1 'polypeptide(L)' 'MRKLLLIFGASFFLLSINSFEEINQVEEDYFLECKYRQCNAIAKSTEKRCKRCVSNSNDYQCYQHKPKS' A
#
# COMPACT_ATOMS: atom_id res chain seq x y z
N MET A 1 -50.92 -11.26 16.28
CA MET A 1 -49.55 -11.00 16.76
C MET A 1 -48.56 -10.77 15.60
N ARG A 2 -48.96 -10.06 14.53
CA ARG A 2 -48.16 -9.91 13.31
C ARG A 2 -47.46 -8.54 13.21
N LYS A 3 -47.93 -7.56 13.98
CA LYS A 3 -47.38 -6.18 14.04
C LYS A 3 -46.15 -6.06 14.96
N LEU A 4 -45.98 -6.97 15.92
CA LEU A 4 -44.82 -7.04 16.81
C LEU A 4 -43.55 -7.54 16.12
N LEU A 5 -43.68 -8.36 15.06
CA LEU A 5 -42.54 -8.87 14.29
C LEU A 5 -41.89 -7.81 13.39
N LEU A 6 -42.59 -6.73 13.06
CA LEU A 6 -42.05 -5.64 12.24
C LEU A 6 -41.14 -4.69 13.02
N ILE A 7 -41.27 -4.64 14.36
CA ILE A 7 -40.51 -3.72 15.21
C ILE A 7 -39.11 -4.26 15.52
N PHE A 8 -38.94 -5.58 15.58
CA PHE A 8 -37.64 -6.20 15.86
C PHE A 8 -36.69 -6.25 14.65
N GLY A 9 -37.19 -6.04 13.42
CA GLY A 9 -36.35 -6.08 12.21
C GLY A 9 -35.52 -4.82 11.95
N ALA A 10 -35.91 -3.67 12.51
CA ALA A 10 -35.27 -2.38 12.24
C ALA A 10 -34.04 -2.09 13.13
N SER A 11 -33.84 -2.86 14.21
CA SER A 11 -32.79 -2.61 15.22
C SER A 11 -31.40 -3.14 14.82
N PHE A 12 -31.32 -4.07 13.87
CA PHE A 12 -30.07 -4.79 13.60
C PHE A 12 -29.14 -4.14 12.55
N PHE A 13 -29.54 -3.02 11.94
CA PHE A 13 -28.80 -2.42 10.82
C PHE A 13 -27.78 -1.33 11.21
N LEU A 14 -27.70 -0.91 12.48
CA LEU A 14 -26.87 0.24 12.87
C LEU A 14 -25.48 -0.11 13.46
N LEU A 15 -25.14 -1.39 13.63
CA LEU A 15 -23.89 -1.79 14.31
C LEU A 15 -22.72 -2.15 13.38
N SER A 16 -22.84 -1.99 12.05
CA SER A 16 -21.80 -2.45 11.10
C SER A 16 -20.91 -1.32 10.55
N ILE A 17 -20.79 -0.18 11.22
CA ILE A 17 -19.79 0.83 10.83
C ILE A 17 -18.46 0.38 11.43
N ASN A 18 -17.79 -0.54 10.72
CA ASN A 18 -16.45 -0.97 11.04
C ASN A 18 -15.56 0.28 11.12
N SER A 19 -15.01 0.52 12.31
CA SER A 19 -13.89 1.42 12.53
C SER A 19 -12.72 0.92 11.69
N PHE A 20 -12.68 1.36 10.43
CA PHE A 20 -11.50 1.27 9.60
C PHE A 20 -10.53 2.27 10.22
N GLU A 21 -9.78 1.82 11.23
CA GLU A 21 -8.60 2.54 11.66
C GLU A 21 -7.68 2.60 10.44
N GLU A 22 -7.66 3.77 9.81
CA GLU A 22 -6.67 4.13 8.84
C GLU A 22 -5.34 4.10 9.59
N ILE A 23 -4.68 2.94 9.56
CA ILE A 23 -3.32 2.77 10.06
C ILE A 23 -2.48 3.69 9.17
N ASN A 24 -2.31 4.93 9.61
CA ASN A 24 -1.30 5.84 9.11
C ASN A 24 0.05 5.22 9.47
N GLN A 25 0.45 4.21 8.69
CA GLN A 25 1.81 3.70 8.69
C GLN A 25 2.67 4.89 8.28
N VAL A 26 3.24 5.56 9.29
CA VAL A 26 4.36 6.48 9.12
C VAL A 26 5.41 5.62 8.45
N GLU A 27 5.52 5.76 7.12
CA GLU A 27 6.52 5.10 6.32
C GLU A 27 7.84 5.69 6.78
N GLU A 28 8.48 5.05 7.78
CA GLU A 28 9.84 5.40 8.18
C GLU A 28 10.67 5.38 6.90
N ASP A 29 11.07 6.56 6.46
CA ASP A 29 11.89 6.71 5.28
C ASP A 29 13.32 6.38 5.70
N TYR A 30 13.56 5.07 5.85
CA TYR A 30 14.90 4.55 6.02
C TYR A 30 15.68 5.00 4.78
N PHE A 31 16.54 6.00 4.94
CA PHE A 31 17.47 6.42 3.92
C PHE A 31 18.47 5.27 3.73
N LEU A 32 18.13 4.33 2.85
CA LEU A 32 19.02 3.25 2.48
C LEU A 32 20.17 3.87 1.69
N GLU A 33 21.35 3.95 2.30
CA GLU A 33 22.54 4.45 1.62
C GLU A 33 22.98 3.46 0.54
N CYS A 34 22.57 3.73 -0.70
CA CYS A 34 22.92 2.91 -1.84
C CYS A 34 24.38 3.15 -2.25
N LYS A 35 25.16 2.08 -2.44
CA LYS A 35 26.53 2.15 -2.98
C LYS A 35 26.67 3.02 -4.24
N TYR A 36 25.66 3.01 -5.11
CA TYR A 36 25.64 3.83 -6.34
C TYR A 36 24.50 4.84 -6.35
N ARG A 37 23.25 4.36 -6.36
CA ARG A 37 22.01 5.17 -6.33
C ARG A 37 20.79 4.29 -6.11
N GLN A 38 19.68 4.91 -5.72
CA GLN A 38 18.37 4.26 -5.66
C GLN A 38 17.74 4.20 -7.06
N CYS A 39 17.04 3.10 -7.35
CA CYS A 39 16.28 2.90 -8.58
C CYS A 39 15.36 4.09 -8.86
N ASN A 40 15.27 4.52 -10.13
CA ASN A 40 14.43 5.63 -10.55
C ASN A 40 13.06 5.24 -11.12
N ALA A 41 12.72 3.96 -11.15
CA ALA A 41 11.43 3.49 -11.62
C ALA A 41 10.32 3.57 -10.55
N ILE A 42 9.08 3.64 -11.00
CA ILE A 42 7.88 3.52 -10.16
C ILE A 42 7.48 2.04 -10.05
N ALA A 43 7.29 1.55 -8.83
CA ALA A 43 6.82 0.19 -8.61
C ALA A 43 5.33 0.08 -8.94
N LYS A 44 4.96 -0.86 -9.81
CA LYS A 44 3.56 -1.03 -10.25
C LYS A 44 2.59 -1.38 -9.12
N SER A 45 3.06 -2.07 -8.08
CA SER A 45 2.22 -2.54 -6.97
C SER A 45 1.82 -1.45 -5.98
N THR A 46 2.64 -0.40 -5.84
CA THR A 46 2.45 0.65 -4.83
C THR A 46 2.33 2.04 -5.44
N GLU A 47 2.60 2.18 -6.73
CA GLU A 47 2.67 3.47 -7.45
C GLU A 47 3.68 4.46 -6.85
N LYS A 48 4.55 3.98 -5.94
CA LYS A 48 5.62 4.74 -5.32
C LYS A 48 6.96 4.45 -6.00
N ARG A 49 7.94 5.34 -5.80
CA ARG A 49 9.31 5.12 -6.26
C ARG A 49 9.87 3.81 -5.69
N CYS A 50 10.51 3.02 -6.55
CA CYS A 50 11.16 1.80 -6.13
C CYS A 50 12.31 2.10 -5.15
N LYS A 51 12.22 1.56 -3.94
CA LYS A 51 13.22 1.80 -2.88
C LYS A 51 14.52 1.00 -3.02
N ARG A 52 14.64 0.14 -4.04
CA ARG A 52 15.80 -0.74 -4.24
C ARG A 52 17.01 0.03 -4.80
N CYS A 53 18.21 -0.34 -4.38
CA CYS A 53 19.45 0.17 -4.99
C CYS A 53 19.73 -0.45 -6.37
N VAL A 54 20.45 0.29 -7.21
CA VAL A 54 21.01 -0.26 -8.46
C VAL A 54 22.31 -1.03 -8.18
N SER A 55 22.63 -2.00 -9.04
CA SER A 55 23.80 -2.89 -8.86
C SER A 55 25.05 -2.43 -9.61
N ASN A 56 24.94 -1.50 -10.55
CA ASN A 56 26.04 -0.95 -11.33
C ASN A 56 25.99 0.58 -11.34
N SER A 57 27.14 1.25 -11.41
CA SER A 57 27.23 2.71 -11.45
C SER A 57 26.56 3.34 -12.67
N ASN A 58 26.50 2.61 -13.79
CA ASN A 58 25.92 3.08 -15.05
C ASN A 58 24.41 2.82 -15.16
N ASP A 59 23.84 2.05 -14.23
CA ASP A 59 22.42 1.73 -14.22
C ASP A 59 21.60 2.82 -13.50
N TYR A 60 20.40 3.08 -14.02
CA TYR A 60 19.40 3.92 -13.35
C TYR A 60 18.27 3.11 -12.73
N GLN A 61 18.13 1.85 -13.13
CA GLN A 61 17.06 0.94 -12.75
C GLN A 61 17.62 -0.32 -12.09
N CYS A 62 16.93 -0.83 -11.07
CA CYS A 62 17.26 -2.11 -10.45
C CYS A 62 16.92 -3.27 -11.39
N TYR A 63 17.44 -4.47 -11.09
CA TYR A 63 17.26 -5.67 -11.92
C TYR A 63 15.79 -6.03 -12.24
N GLN A 64 14.83 -5.60 -11.42
CA GLN A 64 13.40 -5.84 -11.65
C GLN A 64 12.78 -4.88 -12.68
N HIS A 65 13.37 -3.69 -12.84
CA HIS A 65 12.89 -2.65 -13.74
C HIS A 65 13.74 -2.50 -15.00
N LYS A 66 14.87 -3.22 -15.10
CA LYS A 66 15.64 -3.26 -16.34
C LYS A 66 14.77 -3.83 -17.48
N PRO A 67 14.83 -3.25 -18.69
CA PRO A 67 14.20 -3.85 -19.87
C PRO A 67 14.72 -5.26 -20.06
N LYS A 68 13.81 -6.21 -20.29
CA LYS A 68 14.20 -7.54 -20.76
C LYS A 68 14.50 -7.41 -22.24
N SER A 69 15.72 -7.73 -22.63
CA SER A 69 16.13 -7.92 -24.02
C SER A 69 15.39 -9.10 -24.63
#